data_AF-A0A8W7PHI8-F1
#
_entry.id   AF-A0A8W7PHI8-F1
#
_cell.length_a   1.000
_cell.length_b   1.000
_cell.length_c   1.000
_cell.angle_alpha   90.00
_cell.angle_beta   90.00
_cell.angle_gamma   90.00
#
_symmetry.space_group_name_H-M   'P 1'
#
loop_
_entity.id
_entity.type
_entity.pdbx_description
1 polymer ?
#
loop_
_entity_poly.entity_id
_entity_poly.type
_entity_poly.pdbx_seq_one_letter_code
_entity_poly.pdbx_strand_id
1 'polypeptide(L)'
;LASGRLRAALQRIQTELLPKLRRVWPLSDEMVRPDLADPDTLYGLQKRIVASESCVTLVAQFRQMESYLGGLLGGGATDGGEDGWTQGALHEYLARTGEYVPDVRKPIFMCSTARVIDLQAVLNAMAKVKWDVNHVNVQHSPYIDTINRGIQYFAMKLEEQTSTVMLPPDVLWDSFVHVLTHLLVEGFSNAKKCSAGGRALMQLDFTHFWSLLEIVSGGKHPEHRAYVEQYVKAYYLPKDLLEQWLLEPRGYSPKHLAGLVQCACSSDKKTRQRLLALVESVPSPAAGMPGPAANPATPAQQLAGDGAA
;
A
#
# COMPACT_ATOMS: atom_id res chain seq x y z
N LEU A 1 0.61 -0.71 5.66
CA LEU A 1 0.63 0.35 4.64
C LEU A 1 1.09 1.69 5.21
N ALA A 2 0.42 2.24 6.22
CA ALA A 2 0.96 3.37 6.98
C ALA A 2 1.92 2.89 8.09
N SER A 3 3.02 3.61 8.30
CA SER A 3 3.92 3.40 9.45
C SER A 3 3.15 3.56 10.77
N GLY A 4 3.69 3.01 11.87
CA GLY A 4 3.08 3.18 13.19
C GLY A 4 2.93 4.66 13.57
N ARG A 5 3.96 5.46 13.28
CA ARG A 5 3.96 6.92 13.50
C ARG A 5 2.93 7.66 12.66
N LEU A 6 2.76 7.31 11.37
CA LEU A 6 1.74 7.91 10.52
C LEU A 6 0.33 7.54 11.01
N ARG A 7 0.10 6.29 11.41
CA ARG A 7 -1.20 5.87 11.99
C ARG A 7 -1.54 6.64 13.25
N ALA A 8 -0.59 6.75 14.18
CA ALA A 8 -0.79 7.54 15.39
C ALA A 8 -1.08 9.02 15.06
N ALA A 9 -0.37 9.60 14.10
CA ALA A 9 -0.59 10.97 13.66
C ALA A 9 -1.98 11.17 13.04
N LEU A 10 -2.43 10.26 12.15
CA LEU A 10 -3.76 10.34 11.53
C LEU A 10 -4.87 10.18 12.57
N GLN A 11 -4.70 9.27 13.54
CA GLN A 11 -5.66 9.11 14.65
C GLN A 11 -5.74 10.37 15.51
N ARG A 12 -4.61 11.01 15.81
CA ARG A 12 -4.55 12.30 16.49
C ARG A 12 -5.25 13.40 15.70
N ILE A 13 -4.97 13.52 14.40
CA ILE A 13 -5.62 14.50 13.52
C ILE A 13 -7.14 14.29 13.51
N GLN A 14 -7.59 13.04 13.42
CA GLN A 14 -9.00 12.68 13.41
C GLN A 14 -9.71 13.06 14.72
N THR A 15 -9.04 12.90 15.86
CA THR A 15 -9.62 13.14 17.19
C THR A 15 -9.52 14.59 17.65
N GLU A 16 -8.41 15.27 17.37
CA GLU A 16 -8.11 16.60 17.90
C GLU A 16 -8.38 17.74 16.90
N LEU A 17 -8.14 17.51 15.61
CA LEU A 17 -8.13 18.58 14.59
C LEU A 17 -9.40 18.59 13.74
N LEU A 18 -9.86 17.45 13.22
CA LEU A 18 -11.06 17.40 12.38
C LEU A 18 -12.31 17.96 13.07
N PRO A 19 -12.56 17.73 14.38
CA PRO A 19 -13.70 18.33 15.06
C PRO A 19 -13.67 19.86 15.14
N LYS A 20 -12.49 20.48 14.96
CA LYS A 20 -12.32 21.94 14.89
C LYS A 20 -12.60 22.49 13.48
N LEU A 21 -12.60 21.61 12.46
CA LEU A 21 -12.78 21.95 11.04
C LEU A 21 -14.18 21.61 10.50
N ARG A 22 -15.19 21.41 11.36
CA ARG A 22 -16.56 20.92 11.00
C ARG A 22 -17.24 21.65 9.85
N ARG A 23 -16.93 22.93 9.61
CA ARG A 23 -17.54 23.73 8.53
C ARG A 23 -16.93 23.45 7.15
N VAL A 24 -15.73 22.88 7.11
CA VAL A 24 -14.90 22.72 5.90
C VAL A 24 -14.61 21.23 5.63
N TRP A 25 -14.83 20.36 6.61
CA TRP A 25 -14.61 18.92 6.51
C TRP A 25 -15.92 18.13 6.30
N PRO A 26 -15.98 17.17 5.35
CA PRO A 26 -14.93 16.80 4.40
C PRO A 26 -14.72 17.86 3.32
N LEU A 27 -13.47 17.99 2.85
CA LEU A 27 -13.16 18.85 1.71
C LEU A 27 -13.85 18.32 0.45
N SER A 28 -14.41 19.21 -0.38
CA SER A 28 -14.94 18.84 -1.70
C SER A 28 -13.80 18.35 -2.59
N ASP A 29 -14.01 17.21 -3.26
CA ASP A 29 -13.09 16.65 -4.25
C ASP A 29 -13.46 17.03 -5.69
N GLU A 30 -14.50 17.84 -5.90
CA GLU A 30 -15.05 18.13 -7.24
C GLU A 30 -14.01 18.64 -8.24
N MET A 31 -13.08 19.49 -7.79
CA MET A 31 -12.02 20.06 -8.63
C MET A 31 -10.96 19.05 -9.09
N VAL A 32 -10.81 17.93 -8.39
CA VAL A 32 -9.79 16.92 -8.69
C VAL A 32 -10.40 15.59 -9.17
N ARG A 33 -11.70 15.39 -8.97
CA ARG A 33 -12.42 14.17 -9.32
C ARG A 33 -12.19 13.71 -10.77
N PRO A 34 -12.16 14.59 -11.79
CA PRO A 34 -11.84 14.17 -13.16
C PRO A 34 -10.48 13.49 -13.26
N ASP A 35 -9.43 14.06 -12.66
CA ASP A 35 -8.09 13.48 -12.70
C ASP A 35 -8.02 12.17 -11.91
N LEU A 36 -8.74 12.06 -10.78
CA LEU A 36 -8.74 10.83 -9.97
C LEU A 36 -9.40 9.63 -10.69
N ALA A 37 -10.19 9.90 -11.72
CA ALA A 37 -10.85 8.90 -12.54
C ALA A 37 -10.08 8.60 -13.85
N ASP A 38 -9.18 9.49 -14.27
CA ASP A 38 -8.53 9.44 -15.58
C ASP A 38 -7.28 8.55 -15.58
N PRO A 39 -7.28 7.43 -16.33
CA PRO A 39 -6.11 6.57 -16.49
C PRO A 39 -4.92 7.25 -17.17
N ASP A 40 -5.15 8.22 -18.07
CA ASP A 40 -4.08 8.86 -18.86
C ASP A 40 -3.17 9.74 -17.99
N THR A 41 -3.72 10.28 -16.90
CA THR A 41 -2.99 11.04 -15.87
C THR A 41 -2.45 10.17 -14.73
N LEU A 42 -2.52 8.84 -14.88
CA LEU A 42 -2.28 7.88 -13.80
C LEU A 42 -3.12 8.20 -12.55
N TYR A 43 -4.40 8.51 -12.76
CA TYR A 43 -5.37 8.81 -11.70
C TYR A 43 -4.93 10.00 -10.82
N GLY A 44 -4.48 11.06 -11.49
CA GLY A 44 -4.02 12.30 -10.88
C GLY A 44 -2.65 12.18 -10.19
N LEU A 45 -1.76 11.31 -10.69
CA LEU A 45 -0.46 11.06 -10.05
C LEU A 45 0.34 12.36 -9.83
N GLN A 46 0.37 13.23 -10.83
CA GLN A 46 1.05 14.51 -10.74
C GLN A 46 0.53 15.37 -9.57
N LYS A 47 -0.80 15.51 -9.45
CA LYS A 47 -1.43 16.28 -8.36
C LYS A 47 -1.14 15.65 -7.00
N ARG A 48 -1.09 14.31 -6.94
CA ARG A 48 -0.72 13.56 -5.73
C ARG A 48 0.74 13.80 -5.31
N ILE A 49 1.67 13.82 -6.27
CA ILE A 49 3.08 14.14 -6.03
C ILE A 49 3.23 15.57 -5.52
N VAL A 50 2.61 16.53 -6.21
CA VAL A 50 2.65 17.94 -5.78
C VAL A 50 2.09 18.07 -4.37
N ALA A 51 0.96 17.44 -4.04
CA ALA A 51 0.38 17.49 -2.70
C ALA A 51 1.32 16.90 -1.63
N SER A 52 1.90 15.72 -1.85
CA SER A 52 2.78 15.09 -0.86
C SER A 52 4.11 15.82 -0.69
N GLU A 53 4.76 16.24 -1.79
CA GLU A 53 6.03 16.97 -1.72
C GLU A 53 5.83 18.39 -1.18
N SER A 54 4.67 19.02 -1.41
CA SER A 54 4.34 20.31 -0.78
C SER A 54 4.29 20.16 0.74
N CYS A 55 3.68 19.10 1.27
CA CYS A 55 3.64 18.85 2.71
C CYS A 55 5.05 18.65 3.29
N VAL A 56 5.88 17.84 2.63
CA VAL A 56 7.25 17.58 3.09
C VAL A 56 8.08 18.87 3.06
N THR A 57 7.99 19.62 1.97
CA THR A 57 8.70 20.89 1.79
C THR A 57 8.26 21.89 2.85
N LEU A 58 6.95 22.02 3.10
CA LEU A 58 6.42 22.93 4.11
C LEU A 58 7.03 22.64 5.48
N VAL A 59 7.04 21.37 5.90
CA VAL A 59 7.66 20.96 7.17
C VAL A 59 9.15 21.29 7.22
N ALA A 60 9.88 21.08 6.12
CA ALA A 60 11.29 21.44 6.04
C ALA A 60 11.50 22.95 6.18
N GLN A 61 10.66 23.78 5.57
CA GLN A 61 10.72 25.24 5.69
C GLN A 61 10.42 25.70 7.12
N PHE A 62 9.39 25.16 7.76
CA PHE A 62 9.07 25.49 9.15
C PHE A 62 10.19 25.10 10.12
N ARG A 63 10.89 23.98 9.88
CA ARG A 63 12.07 23.60 10.66
C ARG A 63 13.25 24.56 10.46
N GLN A 64 13.47 25.05 9.25
CA GLN A 64 14.51 26.06 8.99
C GLN A 64 14.20 27.39 9.69
N MET A 65 12.92 27.74 9.78
CA MET A 65 12.43 28.95 10.45
C MET A 65 12.20 28.78 11.96
N GLU A 66 12.52 27.61 12.54
CA GLU A 66 12.15 27.29 13.92
C GLU A 66 12.68 28.31 14.94
N SER A 67 13.93 28.74 14.80
CA SER A 67 14.54 29.74 15.69
C SER A 67 13.84 31.10 15.59
N TYR A 68 13.50 31.52 14.37
CA TYR A 68 12.76 32.76 14.12
C TYR A 68 11.35 32.71 14.70
N LEU A 69 10.61 31.63 14.42
CA LEU A 69 9.26 31.40 14.95
C LEU A 69 9.27 31.31 16.48
N GLY A 70 10.27 30.63 17.05
CA GLY A 70 10.50 30.58 18.48
C GLY A 70 10.75 31.98 19.06
N GLY A 71 11.55 32.80 18.40
CA GLY A 71 11.78 34.20 18.79
C GLY A 71 10.49 35.02 18.84
N LEU A 72 9.57 34.83 17.89
CA LEU A 72 8.24 35.48 17.89
C LEU A 72 7.38 35.03 19.08
N LEU A 73 7.48 33.77 19.49
CA LEU A 73 6.77 33.24 20.67
C LEU A 73 7.37 33.73 22.00
N GLY A 74 8.66 34.09 22.02
CA GLY A 74 9.37 34.56 23.22
C GLY A 74 9.20 36.05 23.53
N GLY A 75 8.59 36.84 22.63
CA GLY A 75 8.43 38.30 22.76
C GLY A 75 7.15 38.76 23.47
N GLY A 76 6.22 37.86 23.78
CA GLY A 76 4.92 38.19 24.37
C GLY A 76 4.68 37.47 25.68
N ALA A 77 5.11 38.07 26.79
CA ALA A 77 4.44 37.85 28.07
C ALA A 77 3.06 38.51 27.99
N THR A 78 2.07 37.81 27.42
CA THR A 78 0.66 38.17 27.58
C THR A 78 -0.09 36.93 27.98
N ASP A 79 -0.42 36.90 29.26
CA ASP A 79 -1.62 36.30 29.84
C ASP A 79 -2.18 35.06 29.13
N GLY A 80 -1.82 33.91 29.71
CA GLY A 80 -2.68 32.77 29.96
C GLY A 80 -4.05 32.74 29.28
N GLY A 81 -4.06 32.36 28.01
CA GLY A 81 -5.08 31.44 27.52
C GLY A 81 -4.54 30.01 27.66
N GLU A 82 -5.36 29.06 28.10
CA GLU A 82 -5.02 27.62 28.22
C GLU A 82 -4.57 26.97 26.88
N ASP A 83 -4.60 27.71 25.76
CA ASP A 83 -4.36 27.25 24.38
C ASP A 83 -3.14 27.90 23.68
N GLY A 84 -2.21 28.53 24.42
CA GLY A 84 -1.05 29.22 23.83
C GLY A 84 0.10 28.31 23.36
N TRP A 85 0.68 28.58 22.19
CA TRP A 85 1.90 27.91 21.70
C TRP A 85 3.14 28.38 22.47
N THR A 86 3.97 27.45 22.93
CA THR A 86 5.29 27.73 23.53
C THR A 86 6.42 27.37 22.57
N GLN A 87 7.63 27.91 22.80
CA GLN A 87 8.83 27.51 22.05
C GLN A 87 9.07 26.00 22.12
N GLY A 88 8.90 25.40 23.31
CA GLY A 88 9.03 23.94 23.49
C GLY A 88 7.96 23.15 22.74
N ALA A 89 6.70 23.60 22.77
CA ALA A 89 5.62 22.95 22.03
C ALA A 89 5.82 23.05 20.51
N LEU A 90 6.36 24.17 20.01
CA LEU A 90 6.72 24.35 18.61
C LEU A 90 7.83 23.36 18.19
N HIS A 91 8.90 23.26 18.98
CA HIS A 91 10.00 22.32 18.73
C HIS A 91 9.49 20.89 18.64
N GLU A 92 8.72 20.44 19.64
CA GLU A 92 8.16 19.08 19.68
C GLU A 92 7.22 18.83 18.48
N TYR A 93 6.38 19.80 18.14
CA TYR A 93 5.48 19.69 16.99
C TYR A 93 6.24 19.53 15.68
N LEU A 94 7.27 20.34 15.42
CA LEU A 94 8.07 20.27 14.19
C LEU A 94 8.93 19.00 14.14
N ALA A 95 9.49 18.58 15.29
CA ALA A 95 10.20 17.32 15.42
C ALA A 95 9.29 16.14 15.05
N ARG A 96 8.14 16.02 15.72
CA ARG A 96 7.16 14.95 15.47
C ARG A 96 6.63 14.97 14.03
N THR A 97 6.27 16.16 13.53
CA THR A 97 5.68 16.30 12.19
C THR A 97 6.63 15.88 11.09
N GLY A 98 7.91 16.26 11.15
CA GLY A 98 8.87 15.85 10.14
C GLY A 98 9.29 14.38 10.20
N GLU A 99 8.95 13.64 11.27
CA GLU A 99 9.14 12.19 11.30
C GLU A 99 8.08 11.43 10.49
N TYR A 100 6.80 11.81 10.61
CA TYR A 100 5.70 11.05 9.99
C TYR A 100 5.24 11.61 8.64
N VAL A 101 5.44 12.90 8.34
CA VAL A 101 4.98 13.50 7.08
C VAL A 101 5.60 12.83 5.84
N PRO A 102 6.90 12.46 5.80
CA PRO A 102 7.45 11.71 4.66
C PRO A 102 6.71 10.40 4.36
N ASP A 103 6.11 9.76 5.36
CA ASP A 103 5.42 8.49 5.21
C ASP A 103 4.07 8.62 4.49
N VAL A 104 3.55 9.83 4.29
CA VAL A 104 2.29 10.05 3.56
C VAL A 104 2.42 9.76 2.08
N ARG A 105 3.65 9.84 1.52
CA ARG A 105 3.91 9.66 0.09
C ARG A 105 3.43 8.30 -0.41
N LYS A 106 3.89 7.22 0.22
CA LYS A 106 3.59 5.84 -0.20
C LYS A 106 2.09 5.56 -0.28
N PRO A 107 1.26 5.77 0.77
CA PRO A 107 -0.17 5.53 0.65
C PRO A 107 -0.87 6.44 -0.37
N ILE A 108 -0.41 7.68 -0.54
CA ILE A 108 -0.95 8.60 -1.55
C ILE A 108 -0.61 8.11 -2.98
N PHE A 109 0.63 7.72 -3.24
CA PHE A 109 1.08 7.22 -4.54
C PHE A 109 0.45 5.87 -4.89
N MET A 110 0.23 5.03 -3.88
CA MET A 110 -0.46 3.76 -4.05
C MET A 110 -1.87 3.88 -4.63
N CYS A 111 -2.57 4.99 -4.38
CA CYS A 111 -3.87 5.22 -5.01
C CYS A 111 -3.79 5.25 -6.56
N SER A 112 -2.62 5.61 -7.10
CA SER A 112 -2.32 5.58 -8.53
C SER A 112 -1.62 4.28 -8.93
N THR A 113 -0.55 3.88 -8.24
CA THR A 113 0.25 2.72 -8.64
C THR A 113 -0.53 1.39 -8.55
N ALA A 114 -1.51 1.29 -7.64
CA ALA A 114 -2.39 0.11 -7.55
C ALA A 114 -3.36 -0.04 -8.74
N ARG A 115 -3.47 0.98 -9.60
CA ARG A 115 -4.38 1.01 -10.74
C ARG A 115 -3.65 1.02 -12.09
N VAL A 116 -2.32 1.00 -12.07
CA VAL A 116 -1.48 0.89 -13.27
C VAL A 116 -1.74 -0.42 -14.01
N ILE A 117 -2.02 -1.49 -13.26
CA ILE A 117 -2.41 -2.79 -13.78
C ILE A 117 -3.76 -3.21 -13.20
N ASP A 118 -4.53 -4.00 -13.96
CA ASP A 118 -5.73 -4.63 -13.44
C ASP A 118 -5.35 -5.81 -12.54
N LEU A 119 -5.28 -5.53 -11.23
CA LEU A 119 -4.93 -6.51 -10.20
C LEU A 119 -5.87 -7.72 -10.21
N GLN A 120 -7.17 -7.52 -10.45
CA GLN A 120 -8.14 -8.60 -10.46
C GLN A 120 -7.99 -9.48 -11.69
N ALA A 121 -7.75 -8.90 -12.87
CA ALA A 121 -7.46 -9.67 -14.07
C ALA A 121 -6.19 -10.52 -13.90
N VAL A 122 -5.14 -9.98 -13.28
CA VAL A 122 -3.92 -10.74 -12.99
C VAL A 122 -4.19 -11.88 -12.00
N LEU A 123 -4.92 -11.65 -10.91
CA LEU A 123 -5.29 -12.72 -9.97
C LEU A 123 -6.13 -13.81 -10.64
N ASN A 124 -7.06 -13.42 -11.52
CA ASN A 124 -7.86 -14.36 -12.32
C ASN A 124 -7.00 -15.17 -13.30
N ALA A 125 -5.96 -14.57 -13.87
CA ALA A 125 -4.99 -15.28 -14.71
C ALA A 125 -4.14 -16.25 -13.90
N MET A 126 -3.65 -15.83 -12.72
CA MET A 126 -2.90 -16.68 -11.79
C MET A 126 -3.73 -17.88 -11.29
N ALA A 127 -5.04 -17.69 -11.08
CA ALA A 127 -5.95 -18.76 -10.68
C ALA A 127 -6.11 -19.87 -11.75
N LYS A 128 -5.83 -19.56 -13.02
CA LYS A 128 -5.85 -20.52 -14.14
C LYS A 128 -4.52 -21.28 -14.29
N VAL A 129 -3.46 -20.84 -13.62
CA VAL A 129 -2.15 -21.50 -13.68
C VAL A 129 -2.23 -22.84 -12.93
N LYS A 130 -1.74 -23.91 -13.57
CA LYS A 130 -1.65 -25.23 -12.95
C LYS A 130 -0.39 -25.29 -12.08
N TRP A 131 -0.57 -25.12 -10.76
CA TRP A 131 0.51 -25.21 -9.77
C TRP A 131 0.85 -26.65 -9.35
N ASP A 132 0.18 -27.66 -9.91
CA ASP A 132 0.44 -29.09 -9.67
C ASP A 132 1.03 -29.72 -10.93
N VAL A 133 2.29 -29.37 -11.21
CA VAL A 133 3.06 -29.83 -12.38
C VAL A 133 4.24 -30.69 -11.95
N ASN A 134 4.55 -31.72 -12.74
CA ASN A 134 5.67 -32.62 -12.46
C ASN A 134 7.01 -31.98 -12.83
N HIS A 135 7.04 -31.26 -13.95
CA HIS A 135 8.21 -30.57 -14.47
C HIS A 135 7.86 -29.15 -14.84
N VAL A 136 8.79 -28.24 -14.61
CA VAL A 136 8.68 -26.83 -15.02
C VAL A 136 9.26 -26.71 -16.42
N ASN A 137 8.52 -26.08 -17.30
CA ASN A 137 9.05 -25.70 -18.61
C ASN A 137 10.00 -24.49 -18.44
N VAL A 138 10.73 -24.11 -19.47
CA VAL A 138 11.65 -22.96 -19.40
C VAL A 138 10.88 -21.60 -19.42
N GLN A 139 9.57 -21.63 -19.66
CA GLN A 139 8.73 -20.44 -19.87
C GLN A 139 7.98 -20.04 -18.60
N HIS A 140 7.95 -18.74 -18.31
CA HIS A 140 7.12 -18.15 -17.27
C HIS A 140 5.62 -18.17 -17.65
N SER A 141 4.78 -17.99 -16.65
CA SER A 141 3.33 -17.93 -16.81
C SER A 141 2.88 -16.64 -17.52
N PRO A 142 1.86 -16.68 -18.40
CA PRO A 142 1.43 -15.52 -19.20
C PRO A 142 1.03 -14.26 -18.41
N TYR A 143 0.61 -14.40 -17.15
CA TYR A 143 0.26 -13.24 -16.33
C TYR A 143 1.47 -12.35 -16.02
N ILE A 144 2.69 -12.90 -16.07
CA ILE A 144 3.93 -12.13 -15.92
C ILE A 144 4.12 -11.18 -17.09
N ASP A 145 3.70 -11.54 -18.31
CA ASP A 145 3.74 -10.63 -19.45
C ASP A 145 2.82 -9.41 -19.25
N THR A 146 1.65 -9.62 -18.64
CA THR A 146 0.74 -8.52 -18.27
C THR A 146 1.37 -7.59 -17.24
N ILE A 147 2.00 -8.15 -16.20
CA ILE A 147 2.72 -7.36 -15.18
C ILE A 147 3.88 -6.58 -15.83
N ASN A 148 4.66 -7.23 -16.68
CA ASN A 148 5.81 -6.64 -17.37
C ASN A 148 5.42 -5.46 -18.27
N ARG A 149 4.30 -5.57 -19.00
CA ARG A 149 3.74 -4.45 -19.76
C ARG A 149 3.33 -3.29 -18.85
N GLY A 150 2.77 -3.59 -17.68
CA GLY A 150 2.47 -2.59 -16.65
C GLY A 150 3.71 -1.86 -16.11
N ILE A 151 4.82 -2.58 -15.90
CA ILE A 151 6.11 -2.00 -15.51
C ILE A 151 6.61 -1.01 -16.56
N GLN A 152 6.60 -1.42 -17.83
CA GLN A 152 7.03 -0.58 -18.94
C GLN A 152 6.12 0.64 -19.12
N TYR A 153 4.81 0.45 -19.05
CA TYR A 153 3.84 1.54 -19.14
C TYR A 153 4.02 2.57 -18.02
N PHE A 154 4.24 2.10 -16.79
CA PHE A 154 4.52 3.00 -15.67
C PHE A 154 5.79 3.80 -15.88
N ALA A 155 6.88 3.16 -16.32
CA ALA A 155 8.13 3.84 -16.61
C ALA A 155 7.97 4.92 -17.68
N MET A 156 7.33 4.58 -18.79
CA MET A 156 7.01 5.52 -19.88
C MET A 156 6.22 6.73 -19.34
N LYS A 157 5.19 6.50 -18.51
CA LYS A 157 4.40 7.57 -17.91
C LYS A 157 5.20 8.44 -16.94
N LEU A 158 6.14 7.88 -16.18
CA LEU A 158 7.03 8.68 -15.33
C LEU A 158 7.96 9.56 -16.16
N GLU A 159 8.49 9.04 -17.27
CA GLU A 159 9.33 9.83 -18.20
C GLU A 159 8.54 11.02 -18.78
N GLU A 160 7.30 10.81 -19.21
CA GLU A 160 6.42 11.87 -19.71
C GLU A 160 6.23 13.00 -18.67
N GLN A 161 6.02 12.64 -17.40
CA GLN A 161 5.73 13.60 -16.32
C GLN A 161 6.97 14.30 -15.75
N THR A 162 8.17 13.76 -15.97
CA THR A 162 9.44 14.36 -15.51
C THR A 162 9.63 15.79 -16.04
N SER A 163 9.05 16.10 -17.20
CA SER A 163 9.10 17.43 -17.82
C SER A 163 8.32 18.51 -17.06
N THR A 164 7.34 18.12 -16.25
CA THR A 164 6.38 19.07 -15.64
C THR A 164 6.51 19.15 -14.13
N VAL A 165 6.91 18.07 -13.45
CA VAL A 165 7.07 18.02 -11.99
C VAL A 165 8.34 17.24 -11.63
N MET A 166 9.05 17.72 -10.60
CA MET A 166 10.13 16.98 -9.96
C MET A 166 9.56 15.71 -9.31
N LEU A 167 9.89 14.55 -9.87
CA LEU A 167 9.39 13.27 -9.38
C LEU A 167 10.28 12.74 -8.24
N PRO A 168 9.70 12.06 -7.22
CA PRO A 168 10.44 11.24 -6.26
C PRO A 168 10.49 9.77 -6.73
N PRO A 169 11.37 9.39 -7.69
CA PRO A 169 11.35 8.08 -8.33
C PRO A 169 11.48 6.93 -7.34
N ASP A 170 12.32 7.05 -6.32
CA ASP A 170 12.53 6.01 -5.32
C ASP A 170 11.23 5.62 -4.61
N VAL A 171 10.41 6.61 -4.25
CA VAL A 171 9.16 6.39 -3.51
C VAL A 171 8.04 5.92 -4.44
N LEU A 172 8.03 6.38 -5.69
CA LEU A 172 7.09 5.93 -6.72
C LEU A 172 7.31 4.47 -7.09
N TRP A 173 8.57 4.09 -7.35
CA TRP A 173 8.94 2.70 -7.59
C TRP A 173 8.70 1.85 -6.35
N ASP A 174 9.11 2.29 -5.15
CA ASP A 174 8.81 1.56 -3.92
C ASP A 174 7.30 1.30 -3.72
N SER A 175 6.46 2.29 -4.03
CA SER A 175 5.00 2.15 -4.02
C SER A 175 4.50 1.11 -5.03
N PHE A 176 5.02 1.13 -6.26
CA PHE A 176 4.57 0.21 -7.29
C PHE A 176 5.08 -1.21 -7.08
N VAL A 177 6.37 -1.38 -6.75
CA VAL A 177 6.97 -2.68 -6.41
C VAL A 177 6.21 -3.33 -5.24
N HIS A 178 5.81 -2.54 -4.24
CA HIS A 178 4.98 -3.03 -3.15
C HIS A 178 3.67 -3.64 -3.64
N VAL A 179 2.95 -2.95 -4.53
CA VAL A 179 1.70 -3.46 -5.14
C VAL A 179 1.95 -4.77 -5.87
N LEU A 180 2.96 -4.83 -6.74
CA LEU A 180 3.23 -6.00 -7.60
C LEU A 180 3.66 -7.22 -6.78
N THR A 181 4.52 -7.04 -5.78
CA THR A 181 4.96 -8.15 -4.92
C THR A 181 3.83 -8.68 -4.02
N HIS A 182 2.96 -7.81 -3.52
CA HIS A 182 1.77 -8.24 -2.78
C HIS A 182 0.74 -8.93 -3.66
N LEU A 183 0.58 -8.48 -4.91
CA LEU A 183 -0.24 -9.16 -5.92
C LEU A 183 0.25 -10.59 -6.18
N LEU A 184 1.56 -10.79 -6.32
CA LEU A 184 2.14 -12.12 -6.53
C LEU A 184 1.89 -13.04 -5.34
N VAL A 185 2.16 -12.58 -4.11
CA VAL A 185 1.92 -13.40 -2.91
C VAL A 185 0.43 -13.70 -2.73
N GLU A 186 -0.44 -12.72 -2.98
CA GLU A 186 -1.89 -12.94 -2.98
C GLU A 186 -2.27 -14.06 -3.97
N GLY A 187 -1.80 -13.99 -5.22
CA GLY A 187 -2.07 -15.01 -6.22
C GLY A 187 -1.48 -16.37 -5.89
N PHE A 188 -0.24 -16.43 -5.40
CA PHE A 188 0.40 -17.68 -4.96
C PHE A 188 -0.33 -18.33 -3.78
N SER A 189 -0.86 -17.53 -2.86
CA SER A 189 -1.63 -18.03 -1.72
C SER A 189 -2.97 -18.64 -2.09
N ASN A 190 -3.54 -18.24 -3.24
CA ASN A 190 -4.80 -18.78 -3.74
C ASN A 190 -4.61 -20.15 -4.43
N ALA A 191 -3.38 -20.65 -4.57
CA ALA A 191 -3.12 -21.98 -5.11
C ALA A 191 -3.69 -23.06 -4.18
N LYS A 192 -4.56 -23.93 -4.72
CA LYS A 192 -5.19 -25.02 -3.95
C LYS A 192 -4.26 -26.23 -3.75
N LYS A 193 -3.33 -26.41 -4.67
CA LYS A 193 -2.28 -27.44 -4.67
C LYS A 193 -1.02 -26.81 -5.22
N CYS A 194 0.13 -27.16 -4.65
CA CYS A 194 1.42 -26.66 -5.13
C CYS A 194 2.46 -27.78 -5.05
N SER A 195 2.79 -28.39 -6.18
CA SER A 195 3.80 -29.44 -6.28
C SER A 195 5.22 -28.85 -6.22
N ALA A 196 6.25 -29.72 -6.16
CA ALA A 196 7.64 -29.25 -6.29
C ALA A 196 7.89 -28.49 -7.60
N GLY A 197 7.33 -28.98 -8.71
CA GLY A 197 7.33 -28.26 -9.98
C GLY A 197 6.57 -26.95 -9.90
N GLY A 198 5.39 -26.91 -9.26
CA GLY A 198 4.64 -25.66 -9.06
C GLY A 198 5.42 -24.58 -8.31
N ARG A 199 6.15 -24.95 -7.26
CA ARG A 199 7.00 -24.03 -6.51
C ARG A 199 8.19 -23.52 -7.32
N ALA A 200 8.77 -24.39 -8.15
CA ALA A 200 9.82 -23.98 -9.08
C ALA A 200 9.25 -23.07 -10.18
N LEU A 201 8.00 -23.26 -10.62
CA LEU A 201 7.30 -22.33 -11.52
C LEU A 201 7.04 -20.98 -10.86
N MET A 202 6.62 -20.94 -9.58
CA MET A 202 6.48 -19.67 -8.83
C MET A 202 7.81 -18.90 -8.76
N GLN A 203 8.93 -19.60 -8.54
CA GLN A 203 10.26 -19.01 -8.54
C GLN A 203 10.67 -18.52 -9.94
N LEU A 204 10.39 -19.29 -10.99
CA LEU A 204 10.65 -18.92 -12.38
C LEU A 204 9.88 -17.63 -12.74
N ASP A 205 8.58 -17.60 -12.46
CA ASP A 205 7.69 -16.47 -12.69
C ASP A 205 8.20 -15.22 -11.97
N PHE A 206 8.53 -15.36 -10.68
CA PHE A 206 9.07 -14.26 -9.88
C PHE A 206 10.41 -13.77 -10.41
N THR A 207 11.30 -14.66 -10.83
CA THR A 207 12.62 -14.30 -11.38
C THR A 207 12.49 -13.48 -12.67
N HIS A 208 11.58 -13.87 -13.57
CA HIS A 208 11.35 -13.14 -14.81
C HIS A 208 10.76 -11.75 -14.57
N PHE A 209 9.75 -11.66 -13.70
CA PHE A 209 9.21 -10.38 -13.24
C PHE A 209 10.29 -9.49 -12.61
N TRP A 210 11.07 -10.04 -11.68
CA TRP A 210 12.05 -9.29 -10.91
C TRP A 210 13.19 -8.77 -11.78
N SER A 211 13.67 -9.58 -12.73
CA SER A 211 14.73 -9.17 -13.65
C SER A 211 14.34 -7.97 -14.49
N LEU A 212 13.12 -7.94 -15.05
CA LEU A 212 12.66 -6.78 -15.81
C LEU A 212 12.46 -5.57 -14.90
N LEU A 213 11.87 -5.78 -13.71
CA LEU A 213 11.64 -4.71 -12.76
C LEU A 213 12.94 -4.01 -12.35
N GLU A 214 14.00 -4.75 -12.01
CA GLU A 214 15.30 -4.17 -11.64
C GLU A 214 15.91 -3.36 -12.79
N ILE A 215 15.80 -3.84 -14.03
CA ILE A 215 16.30 -3.13 -15.22
C ILE A 215 15.55 -1.82 -15.44
N VAL A 216 14.21 -1.86 -15.39
CA VAL A 216 13.38 -0.70 -15.72
C VAL A 216 13.33 0.34 -14.60
N SER A 217 13.28 -0.10 -13.33
CA SER A 217 13.22 0.81 -12.19
C SER A 217 14.59 1.38 -11.79
N GLY A 218 15.68 0.70 -12.14
CA GLY A 218 17.03 1.00 -11.66
C GLY A 218 17.25 0.72 -10.17
N GLY A 219 16.24 0.19 -9.46
CA GLY A 219 16.24 -0.07 -8.03
C GLY A 219 16.25 -1.56 -7.68
N LYS A 220 16.91 -1.91 -6.55
CA LYS A 220 17.02 -3.32 -6.09
C LYS A 220 15.96 -3.78 -5.09
N HIS A 221 15.19 -2.86 -4.51
CA HIS A 221 14.01 -3.14 -3.65
C HIS A 221 14.10 -4.42 -2.76
N PRO A 222 15.14 -4.56 -1.89
CA PRO A 222 15.45 -5.83 -1.25
C PRO A 222 14.35 -6.35 -0.31
N GLU A 223 13.63 -5.46 0.38
CA GLU A 223 12.53 -5.85 1.27
C GLU A 223 11.37 -6.49 0.51
N HIS A 224 10.99 -5.91 -0.65
CA HIS A 224 9.92 -6.45 -1.49
C HIS A 224 10.34 -7.77 -2.15
N ARG A 225 11.62 -7.89 -2.50
CA ARG A 225 12.19 -9.15 -3.00
C ARG A 225 12.06 -10.25 -1.97
N ALA A 226 12.53 -9.97 -0.76
CA ALA A 226 12.52 -10.88 0.36
C ALA A 226 11.09 -11.31 0.71
N TYR A 227 10.11 -10.39 0.63
CA TYR A 227 8.70 -10.69 0.88
C TYR A 227 8.17 -11.80 -0.03
N VAL A 228 8.47 -11.80 -1.34
CA VAL A 228 7.99 -12.88 -2.23
C VAL A 228 8.85 -14.14 -2.06
N GLU A 229 10.17 -14.00 -2.02
CA GLU A 229 11.08 -15.15 -1.93
C GLU A 229 10.87 -15.97 -0.66
N GLN A 230 10.70 -15.30 0.49
CA GLN A 230 10.49 -16.00 1.77
C GLN A 230 9.17 -16.75 1.78
N TYR A 231 8.12 -16.21 1.16
CA TYR A 231 6.83 -16.90 1.02
C TYR A 231 7.00 -18.21 0.25
N VAL A 232 7.72 -18.18 -0.88
CA VAL A 232 7.95 -19.39 -1.69
C VAL A 232 8.92 -20.36 -1.00
N LYS A 233 9.93 -19.86 -0.29
CA LYS A 233 10.86 -20.68 0.50
C LYS A 233 10.17 -21.38 1.69
N ALA A 234 9.11 -20.79 2.23
CA ALA A 234 8.38 -21.37 3.38
C ALA A 234 7.76 -22.74 3.09
N TYR A 235 7.44 -23.04 1.83
CA TYR A 235 6.98 -24.37 1.41
C TYR A 235 7.99 -25.51 1.65
N TYR A 236 9.27 -25.18 1.82
CA TYR A 236 10.34 -26.15 2.01
C TYR A 236 10.72 -26.33 3.49
N LEU A 237 10.05 -25.61 4.40
CA LEU A 237 10.31 -25.73 5.83
C LEU A 237 9.78 -27.06 6.38
N PRO A 238 10.54 -27.74 7.25
CA PRO A 238 10.03 -28.76 8.15
C PRO A 238 8.85 -28.24 8.98
N LYS A 239 7.97 -29.13 9.44
CA LYS A 239 6.71 -28.76 10.13
C LYS A 239 6.92 -27.94 11.40
N ASP A 240 7.96 -28.28 12.16
CA ASP A 240 8.41 -27.60 13.37
C ASP A 240 8.92 -26.18 13.08
N LEU A 241 9.75 -26.01 12.04
CA LEU A 241 10.22 -24.68 11.62
C LEU A 241 9.10 -23.85 10.96
N LEU A 242 8.19 -24.49 10.24
CA LEU A 242 7.02 -23.83 9.65
C LEU A 242 6.14 -23.22 10.75
N GLU A 243 5.92 -23.93 11.85
CA GLU A 243 5.14 -23.41 12.99
C GLU A 243 5.75 -22.13 13.56
N GLN A 244 7.06 -22.11 13.80
CA GLN A 244 7.78 -20.91 14.25
C GLN A 244 7.69 -19.79 13.22
N TRP A 245 7.86 -20.13 11.93
CA TRP A 245 7.79 -19.17 10.83
C TRP A 245 6.41 -18.51 10.69
N LEU A 246 5.32 -19.23 11.00
CA LEU A 246 3.96 -18.67 10.98
C LEU A 246 3.72 -17.64 12.10
N LEU A 247 4.47 -17.71 13.19
CA LEU A 247 4.29 -16.82 14.35
C LEU A 247 5.01 -15.48 14.22
N GLU A 248 6.10 -15.39 13.45
CA GLU A 248 6.84 -14.12 13.36
C GLU A 248 6.18 -13.16 12.35
N PRO A 249 6.09 -11.86 12.68
CA PRO A 249 5.44 -10.87 11.84
C PRO A 249 6.26 -10.57 10.58
N ARG A 250 5.79 -11.08 9.44
CA ARG A 250 6.42 -10.91 8.12
C ARG A 250 5.61 -10.08 7.11
N GLY A 251 4.48 -9.52 7.56
CA GLY A 251 3.59 -8.71 6.72
C GLY A 251 2.55 -9.49 5.92
N TYR A 252 2.54 -10.83 6.00
CA TYR A 252 1.52 -11.67 5.38
C TYR A 252 0.18 -11.55 6.10
N SER A 253 -0.92 -11.62 5.33
CA SER A 253 -2.26 -11.74 5.90
C SER A 253 -2.53 -13.15 6.44
N PRO A 254 -3.48 -13.34 7.37
CA PRO A 254 -3.91 -14.67 7.79
C PRO A 254 -4.35 -15.55 6.60
N LYS A 255 -4.95 -14.95 5.57
CA LYS A 255 -5.32 -15.64 4.33
C LYS A 255 -4.09 -16.18 3.60
N HIS A 256 -3.02 -15.39 3.47
CA HIS A 256 -1.78 -15.82 2.83
C HIS A 256 -1.19 -17.02 3.56
N LEU A 257 -1.09 -16.92 4.89
CA LEU A 257 -0.55 -17.98 5.74
C LEU A 257 -1.40 -19.27 5.68
N ALA A 258 -2.72 -19.14 5.69
CA ALA A 258 -3.63 -20.28 5.55
C ALA A 258 -3.47 -20.99 4.19
N GLY A 259 -3.31 -20.24 3.09
CA GLY A 259 -3.05 -20.78 1.77
C GLY A 259 -1.75 -21.59 1.70
N LEU A 260 -0.68 -21.08 2.30
CA LEU A 260 0.60 -21.78 2.44
C LEU A 260 0.43 -23.10 3.22
N VAL A 261 -0.19 -23.06 4.40
CA VAL A 261 -0.42 -24.23 5.25
C VAL A 261 -1.25 -25.30 4.54
N GLN A 262 -2.29 -24.87 3.81
CA GLN A 262 -3.17 -25.78 3.06
C GLN A 262 -2.40 -26.63 2.04
N CYS A 263 -1.43 -26.03 1.35
CA CYS A 263 -0.59 -26.71 0.37
C CYS A 263 0.56 -27.49 1.03
N ALA A 264 1.32 -26.86 1.93
CA ALA A 264 2.52 -27.44 2.55
C ALA A 264 2.20 -28.67 3.42
N CYS A 265 1.04 -28.67 4.08
CA CYS A 265 0.58 -29.76 4.94
C CYS A 265 -0.53 -30.60 4.29
N SER A 266 -0.62 -30.63 2.96
CA SER A 266 -1.68 -31.35 2.23
C SER A 266 -1.77 -32.85 2.56
N SER A 267 -0.64 -33.49 2.87
CA SER A 267 -0.53 -34.91 3.23
C SER A 267 -0.78 -35.21 4.71
N ASP A 268 -0.80 -34.22 5.60
CA ASP A 268 -0.96 -34.39 7.05
C ASP A 268 -2.13 -33.54 7.59
N LYS A 269 -3.30 -34.16 7.65
CA LYS A 269 -4.54 -33.50 8.09
C LYS A 269 -4.45 -32.97 9.52
N LYS A 270 -3.79 -33.70 10.43
CA LYS A 270 -3.71 -33.32 11.86
C LYS A 270 -2.84 -32.09 12.03
N THR A 271 -1.64 -32.09 11.42
CA THR A 271 -0.75 -30.92 11.45
C THR A 271 -1.40 -29.73 10.76
N ARG A 272 -2.04 -29.94 9.60
CA ARG A 272 -2.74 -28.87 8.88
C ARG A 272 -3.81 -28.18 9.74
N GLN A 273 -4.68 -28.95 10.40
CA GLN A 273 -5.73 -28.39 11.26
C GLN A 273 -5.13 -27.60 12.44
N ARG A 274 -4.07 -28.11 13.08
CA ARG A 274 -3.37 -27.41 14.15
C ARG A 274 -2.79 -26.07 13.70
N LEU A 275 -2.07 -26.06 12.57
CA LEU A 275 -1.42 -24.86 12.06
C LEU A 275 -2.42 -23.83 11.51
N LEU A 276 -3.56 -24.25 10.94
CA LEU A 276 -4.62 -23.33 10.55
C LEU A 276 -5.24 -22.63 11.77
N ALA A 277 -5.53 -23.39 12.84
CA ALA A 277 -6.01 -22.79 14.09
C ALA A 277 -5.00 -21.82 14.70
N LEU A 278 -3.70 -22.11 14.56
CA LEU A 278 -2.63 -21.20 14.99
C LEU A 278 -2.70 -19.87 14.21
N VAL A 279 -2.81 -19.92 12.88
CA VAL A 279 -2.90 -18.73 12.02
C VAL A 279 -4.13 -17.86 12.36
N GLU A 280 -5.27 -18.48 12.67
CA GLU A 280 -6.49 -17.77 13.07
C GLU A 280 -6.37 -17.11 14.46
N SER A 281 -5.56 -17.69 15.35
CA SER A 281 -5.35 -17.17 16.70
C SER A 281 -4.41 -15.96 16.76
N VAL A 282 -3.62 -15.70 15.71
CA VAL A 282 -2.72 -14.55 15.64
C VAL A 282 -3.55 -13.29 15.36
N PRO A 283 -3.58 -12.30 16.26
CA PRO A 283 -4.38 -11.10 16.05
C PRO A 283 -3.90 -10.33 14.81
N SER A 284 -4.82 -10.10 13.87
CA SER A 284 -4.54 -9.32 12.66
C SER A 284 -4.21 -7.87 13.04
N PRO A 285 -3.09 -7.29 12.58
CA PRO A 285 -2.74 -5.90 12.84
C PRO A 285 -3.68 -4.88 12.17
N ALA A 286 -4.73 -5.33 11.47
CA ALA A 286 -5.68 -4.50 10.74
C ALA A 286 -7.06 -4.33 11.41
N ALA A 287 -7.33 -4.97 12.55
CA ALA A 287 -8.68 -4.99 13.17
C ALA A 287 -9.10 -3.69 13.89
N GLY A 288 -8.43 -2.56 13.64
CA GLY A 288 -8.64 -1.28 14.34
C GLY A 288 -9.25 -0.15 13.51
N MET A 289 -9.83 -0.42 12.33
CA MET A 289 -10.46 0.63 11.51
C MET A 289 -11.97 0.41 11.43
N PRO A 290 -12.81 1.35 11.91
CA PRO A 290 -14.19 1.42 11.46
C PRO A 290 -14.17 1.73 9.96
N GLY A 291 -14.88 0.94 9.17
CA GLY A 291 -15.04 1.18 7.74
C GLY A 291 -15.60 2.58 7.47
N PRO A 292 -15.37 3.16 6.29
CA PRO A 292 -15.97 4.43 5.93
C PRO A 292 -17.48 4.28 6.08
N ALA A 293 -18.07 5.13 6.91
CA ALA A 293 -19.52 5.19 7.06
C ALA A 293 -20.13 5.26 5.66
N ALA A 294 -21.03 4.31 5.37
CA ALA A 294 -21.79 4.31 4.14
C ALA A 294 -22.43 5.70 3.96
N ASN A 295 -22.16 6.36 2.83
CA ASN A 295 -22.85 7.59 2.47
C ASN A 295 -24.36 7.34 2.56
N PRO A 296 -25.14 8.22 3.20
CA PRO A 296 -26.58 8.14 3.11
C PRO A 296 -26.96 8.38 1.64
N ALA A 297 -27.71 7.42 1.10
CA ALA A 297 -28.23 7.47 -0.26
C ALA A 297 -28.92 8.82 -0.53
N THR A 298 -28.54 9.46 -1.63
CA THR A 298 -29.26 10.59 -2.22
C THR A 298 -30.69 10.14 -2.52
N PRO A 299 -31.75 10.86 -2.09
CA PRO A 299 -33.11 10.52 -2.48
C PRO A 299 -33.25 10.73 -3.98
N ALA A 300 -33.67 9.68 -4.69
CA ALA A 300 -34.10 9.78 -6.07
C ALA A 300 -35.24 10.80 -6.17
N GLN A 301 -35.06 11.84 -6.98
CA GLN A 301 -36.15 12.70 -7.42
C GLN A 301 -37.15 11.84 -8.21
N GLN A 302 -38.33 11.62 -7.60
CA GLN A 302 -39.53 11.22 -8.31
C GLN A 302 -39.88 12.34 -9.30
N LEU A 303 -39.61 12.10 -10.57
CA LEU A 303 -40.29 12.78 -11.67
C LEU A 303 -41.76 12.35 -11.63
N ALA A 304 -42.59 13.21 -11.06
CA ALA A 304 -44.03 13.17 -11.25
C ALA A 304 -44.31 13.39 -12.74
N GLY A 305 -44.88 12.37 -13.39
CA GLY A 305 -45.60 12.57 -14.63
C GLY A 305 -46.97 13.13 -14.29
N ASP A 306 -47.22 14.37 -14.71
CA ASP A 306 -48.58 14.86 -14.91
C ASP A 306 -48.73 15.13 -16.41
N GLY A 307 -49.47 14.26 -17.06
CA GLY A 307 -50.18 14.58 -18.29
C GLY A 307 -51.61 14.94 -17.92
N ALA A 308 -52.08 16.11 -18.34
CA ALA A 308 -53.41 16.39 -18.88
C ALA A 308 -53.68 17.90 -18.90
N ALA A 309 -53.53 18.51 -20.08
CA ALA A 309 -54.52 19.32 -20.80
C ALA A 309 -53.84 20.01 -21.98
#